data_AF-A0A5P8LUL0-F1
#
_entry.id   AF-A0A5P8LUL0-F1
#
_cell.length_a   1.000
_cell.length_b   1.000
_cell.length_c   1.000
_cell.angle_alpha   90.00
_cell.angle_beta   90.00
_cell.angle_gamma   90.00
#
_symmetry.space_group_name_H-M   'P 1'
#
loop_
_entity.id
_entity.type
_entity.pdbx_description
1 polymer ?
#
loop_
_entity_poly.entity_id
_entity_poly.type
_entity_poly.pdbx_seq_one_letter_code
_entity_poly.pdbx_strand_id
1 'polypeptide(L)'
;MQDIKYSQIRIYGMLTSGDEESLLADIKEGIQYALFLGKERGRFAEEDIRLDKIRLNKLQYIVNEDRDLGLTFGWYKYGPAPEDVTSDHNASLMPAPGSEISHLEESRLPTRDSLSTEEFAYYFISELGEEFDKIVTAENTKEYLEDFYAKYAPRDRYAARYTDLYIASARLQQTLDKIKDDESWHEDSTHYYYELEKRFTPVINEVAKHEELEHTTEPLREYQKVLTSVIAEADAMEELSSGQDAFISNAVRKFYSTIWDFVAQEVSLKTMRGDNVDSLRPSVEATVKTYRGGSWVDELDSIRDRRGNSDLDPDREPSEPQGNSETEEQSIDESLLNAVSRTGVEAIKRAEGEVTQE
;
A
#
# COMPACT_ATOMS: atom_id res chain seq x y z
N MET A 1 -7.44 -58.07 0.72
CA MET A 1 -7.26 -57.01 -0.30
C MET A 1 -7.11 -55.72 0.47
N GLN A 2 -5.87 -55.26 0.62
CA GLN A 2 -5.51 -54.06 1.36
C GLN A 2 -5.45 -52.89 0.37
N ASP A 3 -6.22 -51.85 0.64
CA ASP A 3 -6.17 -50.57 -0.04
C ASP A 3 -4.81 -49.92 0.18
N ILE A 4 -3.99 -49.88 -0.86
CA ILE A 4 -2.79 -49.05 -0.89
C ILE A 4 -3.26 -47.65 -1.28
N LYS A 5 -3.42 -46.78 -0.27
CA LYS A 5 -3.49 -45.34 -0.47
C LYS A 5 -2.18 -44.90 -1.13
N TYR A 6 -2.28 -44.46 -2.38
CA TYR A 6 -1.24 -43.65 -3.01
C TYR A 6 -1.14 -42.32 -2.26
N SER A 7 -0.31 -42.27 -1.24
CA SER A 7 0.25 -41.01 -0.75
C SER A 7 1.20 -40.51 -1.84
N GLN A 8 0.70 -39.61 -2.71
CA GLN A 8 1.57 -38.80 -3.54
C GLN A 8 2.45 -37.97 -2.61
N ILE A 9 3.72 -38.36 -2.51
CA ILE A 9 4.77 -37.49 -2.00
C ILE A 9 5.00 -36.47 -3.11
N ARG A 10 4.33 -35.32 -3.05
CA ARG A 10 4.73 -34.15 -3.84
C ARG A 10 6.07 -33.70 -3.28
N ILE A 11 7.14 -33.88 -4.05
CA ILE A 11 8.40 -33.20 -3.81
C ILE A 11 8.15 -31.77 -4.31
N TYR A 12 7.65 -30.90 -3.45
CA TYR A 12 7.70 -29.46 -3.71
C TYR A 12 9.19 -29.09 -3.70
N GLY A 13 9.76 -28.87 -4.89
CA GLY A 13 11.05 -28.20 -4.96
C GLY A 13 10.87 -26.79 -4.42
N MET A 14 11.83 -26.30 -3.63
CA MET A 14 11.84 -24.91 -3.19
C MET A 14 11.76 -23.99 -4.41
N LEU A 15 10.82 -23.03 -4.41
CA LEU A 15 10.71 -22.04 -5.47
C LEU A 15 11.94 -21.13 -5.46
N THR A 16 12.58 -20.97 -6.62
CA THR A 16 13.56 -19.91 -6.80
C THR A 16 12.86 -18.56 -6.94
N SER A 17 13.57 -17.45 -6.75
CA SER A 17 12.96 -16.12 -6.92
C SER A 17 12.39 -15.91 -8.33
N GLY A 18 13.01 -16.50 -9.37
CA GLY A 18 12.48 -16.46 -10.74
C GLY A 18 11.24 -17.33 -10.96
N ASP A 19 11.09 -18.41 -10.18
CA ASP A 19 9.86 -19.21 -10.17
C ASP A 19 8.72 -18.41 -9.52
N GLU A 20 8.99 -17.71 -8.41
CA GLU A 20 7.99 -16.83 -7.77
C GLU A 20 7.55 -15.70 -8.70
N GLU A 21 8.48 -15.04 -9.42
CA GLU A 21 8.15 -14.02 -10.44
C GLU A 21 7.23 -14.59 -11.52
N SER A 22 7.58 -15.76 -12.06
CA SER A 22 6.83 -16.42 -13.12
C SER A 22 5.42 -16.79 -12.66
N LEU A 23 5.30 -17.32 -11.46
CA LEU A 23 4.02 -17.69 -10.86
C LEU A 23 3.15 -16.46 -10.53
N LEU A 24 3.74 -15.38 -10.02
CA LEU A 24 3.03 -14.12 -9.77
C LEU A 24 2.52 -13.51 -11.08
N ALA A 25 3.27 -13.65 -12.19
CA ALA A 25 2.84 -13.24 -13.52
C ALA A 25 1.67 -14.09 -14.03
N ASP A 26 1.72 -15.42 -13.90
CA ASP A 26 0.61 -16.32 -14.25
C ASP A 26 -0.66 -15.98 -13.46
N ILE A 27 -0.55 -15.74 -12.15
CA ILE A 27 -1.68 -15.33 -11.30
C ILE A 27 -2.24 -13.98 -11.77
N LYS A 28 -1.36 -13.00 -12.04
CA LYS A 28 -1.75 -11.65 -12.46
C LYS A 28 -2.51 -11.67 -13.78
N GLU A 29 -1.99 -12.37 -14.78
CA GLU A 29 -2.68 -12.53 -16.08
C GLU A 29 -3.97 -13.35 -15.92
N GLY A 30 -3.99 -14.34 -15.02
CA GLY A 30 -5.19 -15.10 -14.68
C GLY A 30 -6.29 -14.21 -14.10
N ILE A 31 -5.93 -13.24 -13.25
CA ILE A 31 -6.86 -12.22 -12.75
C ILE A 31 -7.37 -11.33 -13.90
N GLN A 32 -6.51 -10.87 -14.81
CA GLN A 32 -6.92 -10.05 -15.96
C GLN A 32 -7.90 -10.80 -16.87
N TYR A 33 -7.67 -12.10 -17.09
CA TYR A 33 -8.59 -12.92 -17.86
C TYR A 33 -9.90 -13.18 -17.10
N ALA A 34 -9.83 -13.41 -15.78
CA ALA A 34 -11.02 -13.55 -14.95
C ALA A 34 -11.89 -12.29 -14.97
N LEU A 35 -11.28 -11.09 -14.94
CA LEU A 35 -11.98 -9.82 -15.11
C LEU A 35 -12.68 -9.74 -16.48
N PHE A 36 -12.00 -10.13 -17.55
CA PHE A 36 -12.59 -10.19 -18.89
C PHE A 36 -13.79 -11.16 -18.94
N LEU A 37 -13.64 -12.38 -18.42
CA LEU A 37 -14.71 -13.36 -18.36
C LEU A 37 -15.88 -12.89 -17.48
N GLY A 38 -15.61 -12.22 -16.36
CA GLY A 38 -16.63 -11.67 -15.46
C GLY A 38 -17.46 -10.58 -16.14
N LYS A 39 -16.79 -9.68 -16.87
CA LYS A 39 -17.43 -8.66 -17.71
C LYS A 39 -18.30 -9.29 -18.79
N GLU A 40 -17.77 -10.24 -19.58
CA GLU A 40 -18.53 -10.92 -20.64
C GLU A 40 -19.75 -11.68 -20.10
N ARG A 41 -19.67 -12.17 -18.86
CA ARG A 41 -20.77 -12.83 -18.15
C ARG A 41 -21.73 -11.87 -17.45
N GLY A 42 -21.49 -10.55 -17.53
CA GLY A 42 -22.33 -9.52 -16.91
C GLY A 42 -22.31 -9.50 -15.39
N ARG A 43 -21.20 -9.93 -14.76
CA ARG A 43 -21.05 -9.93 -13.29
C ARG A 43 -20.77 -8.53 -12.71
N PHE A 44 -20.08 -7.71 -13.49
CA PHE A 44 -19.74 -6.32 -13.18
C PHE A 44 -19.41 -5.57 -14.47
N ALA A 45 -19.53 -4.25 -14.45
CA ALA A 45 -19.13 -3.42 -15.59
C ALA A 45 -17.63 -3.08 -15.50
N GLU A 46 -17.04 -2.60 -16.61
CA GLU A 46 -15.62 -2.27 -16.65
C GLU A 46 -15.30 -1.05 -15.76
N GLU A 47 -16.21 -0.09 -15.74
CA GLU A 47 -16.17 1.11 -14.90
C GLU A 47 -16.29 0.83 -13.39
N ASP A 48 -16.76 -0.36 -13.01
CA ASP A 48 -16.86 -0.80 -11.62
C ASP A 48 -15.55 -1.44 -11.12
N ILE A 49 -14.63 -1.77 -12.01
CA ILE A 49 -13.37 -2.42 -11.66
C ILE A 49 -12.46 -1.43 -10.93
N ARG A 50 -11.98 -1.83 -9.76
CA ARG A 50 -11.12 -1.05 -8.85
C ARG A 50 -9.86 -1.82 -8.46
N LEU A 51 -9.24 -2.56 -9.39
CA LEU A 51 -8.10 -3.43 -9.08
C LEU A 51 -6.78 -2.65 -8.88
N ASP A 52 -6.55 -2.20 -7.64
CA ASP A 52 -5.29 -1.60 -7.20
C ASP A 52 -4.27 -2.66 -6.73
N LYS A 53 -3.04 -2.22 -6.41
CA LYS A 53 -1.97 -3.09 -5.89
C LYS A 53 -2.38 -3.80 -4.59
N ILE A 54 -3.20 -3.18 -3.75
CA ILE A 54 -3.60 -3.77 -2.47
C ILE A 54 -4.51 -4.97 -2.73
N ARG A 55 -5.53 -4.80 -3.57
CA ARG A 55 -6.46 -5.87 -3.98
C ARG A 55 -5.76 -6.98 -4.74
N LEU A 56 -4.83 -6.64 -5.64
CA LEU A 56 -3.99 -7.63 -6.33
C LEU A 56 -3.24 -8.51 -5.32
N ASN A 57 -2.57 -7.90 -4.34
CA ASN A 57 -1.86 -8.63 -3.30
C ASN A 57 -2.79 -9.54 -2.48
N LYS A 58 -4.05 -9.12 -2.24
CA LYS A 58 -5.04 -9.97 -1.56
C LYS A 58 -5.43 -11.18 -2.39
N LEU A 59 -5.70 -11.00 -3.68
CA LEU A 59 -6.04 -12.08 -4.59
C LEU A 59 -4.90 -13.10 -4.71
N GLN A 60 -3.66 -12.60 -4.84
CA GLN A 60 -2.45 -13.43 -4.84
C GLN A 60 -2.29 -14.20 -3.52
N TYR A 61 -2.53 -13.55 -2.38
CA TYR A 61 -2.48 -14.23 -1.08
C TYR A 61 -3.53 -15.34 -0.95
N ILE A 62 -4.78 -15.06 -1.34
CA ILE A 62 -5.88 -16.02 -1.25
C ILE A 62 -5.56 -17.29 -2.04
N VAL A 63 -5.17 -17.14 -3.31
CA VAL A 63 -4.83 -18.30 -4.15
C VAL A 63 -3.59 -19.03 -3.65
N ASN A 64 -2.59 -18.31 -3.12
CA ASN A 64 -1.41 -18.92 -2.52
C ASN A 64 -1.76 -19.83 -1.33
N GLU A 65 -2.61 -19.37 -0.41
CA GLU A 65 -3.03 -20.16 0.75
C GLU A 65 -3.97 -21.32 0.40
N ASP A 66 -4.83 -21.14 -0.60
CA ASP A 66 -5.81 -22.15 -1.00
C ASP A 66 -5.16 -23.26 -1.84
N ARG A 67 -4.17 -22.91 -2.66
CA ARG A 67 -3.48 -23.85 -3.56
C ARG A 67 -2.12 -24.31 -3.05
N ASP A 68 -1.66 -23.79 -1.91
CA ASP A 68 -0.38 -24.11 -1.29
C ASP A 68 0.77 -23.94 -2.30
N LEU A 69 0.83 -22.74 -2.91
CA LEU A 69 1.75 -22.49 -4.02
C LEU A 69 3.20 -22.28 -3.57
N GLY A 70 3.44 -22.03 -2.27
CA GLY A 70 4.78 -21.87 -1.71
C GLY A 70 5.41 -20.49 -1.92
N LEU A 71 4.66 -19.53 -2.48
CA LEU A 71 5.15 -18.15 -2.66
C LEU A 71 5.57 -17.52 -1.33
N THR A 72 6.60 -16.68 -1.39
CA THR A 72 7.06 -15.92 -0.24
C THR A 72 6.17 -14.73 0.06
N PHE A 73 5.66 -14.68 1.29
CA PHE A 73 4.74 -13.64 1.78
C PHE A 73 5.14 -13.16 3.17
N GLY A 74 4.96 -11.86 3.42
CA GLY A 74 5.02 -11.24 4.73
C GLY A 74 3.79 -10.37 4.99
N TRP A 75 3.46 -10.13 6.26
CA TRP A 75 2.46 -9.12 6.61
C TRP A 75 3.13 -7.75 6.67
N TYR A 76 2.81 -6.91 5.70
CA TYR A 76 3.34 -5.56 5.55
C TYR A 76 2.20 -4.53 5.53
N LYS A 77 2.41 -3.27 5.13
CA LYS A 77 1.50 -2.10 5.27
C LYS A 77 0.00 -2.38 5.14
N TYR A 78 -0.43 -3.27 4.26
CA TYR A 78 -1.83 -3.59 4.06
C TYR A 78 -2.13 -5.07 4.28
N GLY A 79 -1.42 -5.72 5.19
CA GLY A 79 -1.50 -7.13 5.53
C GLY A 79 -0.64 -7.98 4.59
N PRO A 80 -1.07 -9.20 4.24
CA PRO A 80 -0.24 -10.12 3.47
C PRO A 80 0.05 -9.56 2.08
N ALA A 81 1.32 -9.55 1.70
CA ALA A 81 1.77 -9.16 0.37
C ALA A 81 2.92 -10.09 -0.06
N PRO A 82 2.99 -10.45 -1.36
CA PRO A 82 4.19 -11.09 -1.87
C PRO A 82 5.30 -10.05 -1.79
N GLU A 83 6.42 -10.44 -1.20
CA GLU A 83 7.46 -9.50 -0.82
C GLU A 83 8.46 -9.35 -1.97
N ASP A 84 8.02 -8.57 -2.96
CA ASP A 84 8.78 -7.87 -4.02
C ASP A 84 9.94 -8.64 -4.68
N VAL A 85 9.62 -9.45 -5.68
CA VAL A 85 10.56 -9.73 -6.77
C VAL A 85 10.10 -8.89 -7.97
N THR A 86 10.71 -7.71 -8.04
CA THR A 86 10.92 -6.84 -9.20
C THR A 86 9.71 -6.14 -9.88
N SER A 87 9.83 -4.81 -9.93
CA SER A 87 9.59 -3.94 -11.09
C SER A 87 8.16 -3.45 -11.42
N ASP A 88 8.01 -2.12 -11.40
CA ASP A 88 7.02 -1.30 -12.12
C ASP A 88 5.58 -1.80 -12.18
N HIS A 89 4.79 -1.55 -11.13
CA HIS A 89 3.33 -1.77 -11.18
C HIS A 89 2.57 -0.47 -10.90
N ASN A 90 2.69 0.47 -11.84
CA ASN A 90 1.71 1.55 -12.05
C ASN A 90 0.50 1.11 -12.89
N ALA A 91 0.35 -0.19 -13.18
CA ALA A 91 -0.76 -0.66 -13.98
C ALA A 91 -1.99 -0.90 -13.09
N SER A 92 -2.96 0.01 -13.16
CA SER A 92 -4.36 -0.38 -13.00
C SER A 92 -4.58 -1.60 -13.90
N LEU A 93 -4.83 -2.76 -13.30
CA LEU A 93 -4.99 -4.00 -14.05
C LEU A 93 -6.37 -4.00 -14.71
N MET A 94 -6.37 -3.97 -16.04
CA MET A 94 -7.58 -3.97 -16.85
C MET A 94 -7.93 -5.38 -17.31
N PRO A 95 -9.21 -5.67 -17.61
CA PRO A 95 -9.62 -6.89 -18.28
C PRO A 95 -8.80 -7.12 -19.56
N ALA A 96 -8.31 -8.35 -19.75
CA ALA A 96 -7.60 -8.74 -20.97
C ALA A 96 -8.22 -10.01 -21.57
N PRO A 97 -8.58 -10.02 -22.86
CA PRO A 97 -9.03 -11.25 -23.51
C PRO A 97 -7.88 -12.26 -23.60
N GLY A 98 -8.21 -13.55 -23.64
CA GLY A 98 -7.21 -14.62 -23.70
C GLY A 98 -6.24 -14.50 -24.89
N SER A 99 -6.65 -13.88 -26.00
CA SER A 99 -5.78 -13.63 -27.17
C SER A 99 -4.63 -12.65 -26.91
N GLU A 100 -4.71 -11.86 -25.84
CA GLU A 100 -3.68 -10.91 -25.43
C GLU A 100 -2.74 -11.49 -24.34
N ILE A 101 -2.99 -12.72 -23.90
CA ILE A 101 -2.25 -13.38 -22.81
C ILE A 101 -1.32 -14.43 -23.43
N SER A 102 -0.01 -14.18 -23.31
CA SER A 102 1.03 -14.98 -23.99
C SER A 102 1.06 -16.45 -23.54
N HIS A 103 0.83 -16.71 -22.24
CA HIS A 103 0.89 -18.04 -21.65
C HIS A 103 -0.47 -18.46 -21.09
N LEU A 104 -1.53 -18.31 -21.89
CA LEU A 104 -2.89 -18.60 -21.43
C LEU A 104 -3.08 -20.08 -21.03
N GLU A 105 -2.71 -20.99 -21.93
CA GLU A 105 -2.95 -22.44 -21.81
C GLU A 105 -1.77 -23.19 -21.15
N GLU A 106 -0.70 -22.49 -20.77
CA GLU A 106 0.50 -23.08 -20.19
C GLU A 106 0.96 -22.32 -18.95
N SER A 107 1.72 -23.01 -18.10
CA SER A 107 2.39 -22.41 -16.94
C SER A 107 3.75 -21.89 -17.36
N ARG A 108 4.16 -20.72 -16.86
CA ARG A 108 5.54 -20.24 -17.00
C ARG A 108 6.54 -21.06 -16.19
N LEU A 109 6.09 -21.74 -15.15
CA LEU A 109 6.93 -22.66 -14.39
C LEU A 109 7.33 -23.88 -15.24
N PRO A 110 8.58 -24.36 -15.13
CA PRO A 110 9.11 -25.45 -15.95
C PRO A 110 8.48 -26.83 -15.65
N THR A 111 7.71 -26.95 -14.57
CA THR A 111 7.07 -28.18 -14.10
C THR A 111 5.65 -28.34 -14.67
N ARG A 112 5.36 -29.52 -15.23
CA ARG A 112 4.05 -29.86 -15.84
C ARG A 112 2.86 -29.93 -14.87
N ASP A 113 3.11 -29.94 -13.57
CA ASP A 113 2.08 -30.04 -12.53
C ASP A 113 1.63 -28.66 -12.00
N SER A 114 2.15 -27.57 -12.57
CA SER A 114 1.81 -26.19 -12.22
C SER A 114 0.56 -25.73 -12.94
N LEU A 115 -0.24 -24.88 -12.29
CA LEU A 115 -1.46 -24.32 -12.85
C LEU A 115 -1.13 -23.36 -14.01
N SER A 116 -1.84 -23.50 -15.11
CA SER A 116 -1.84 -22.54 -16.22
C SER A 116 -2.53 -21.22 -15.84
N THR A 117 -2.26 -20.17 -16.62
CA THR A 117 -2.94 -18.86 -16.47
C THR A 117 -4.47 -18.99 -16.58
N GLU A 118 -4.96 -19.82 -17.50
CA GLU A 118 -6.39 -20.10 -17.65
C GLU A 118 -6.97 -20.79 -16.41
N GLU A 119 -6.27 -21.75 -15.81
CA GLU A 119 -6.72 -22.41 -14.58
C GLU A 119 -6.79 -21.43 -13.40
N PHE A 120 -5.85 -20.46 -13.30
CA PHE A 120 -5.96 -19.37 -12.33
C PHE A 120 -7.20 -18.50 -12.59
N ALA A 121 -7.49 -18.15 -13.85
CA ALA A 121 -8.68 -17.39 -14.19
C ALA A 121 -9.97 -18.13 -13.78
N TYR A 122 -10.03 -19.45 -14.01
CA TYR A 122 -11.16 -20.27 -13.58
C TYR A 122 -11.27 -20.38 -12.07
N TYR A 123 -10.16 -20.44 -11.34
CA TYR A 123 -10.17 -20.37 -9.88
C TYR A 123 -10.83 -19.08 -9.39
N PHE A 124 -10.41 -17.91 -9.89
CA PHE A 124 -10.98 -16.63 -9.47
C PHE A 124 -12.47 -16.53 -9.82
N ILE A 125 -12.85 -16.86 -11.06
CA ILE A 125 -14.22 -16.67 -11.50
C ILE A 125 -15.18 -17.73 -10.94
N SER A 126 -14.73 -18.97 -10.73
CA SER A 126 -15.63 -20.09 -10.40
C SER A 126 -15.53 -20.51 -8.93
N GLU A 127 -14.32 -20.59 -8.39
CA GLU A 127 -14.10 -21.06 -7.02
C GLU A 127 -14.13 -19.92 -6.00
N LEU A 128 -13.42 -18.82 -6.26
CA LEU A 128 -13.51 -17.62 -5.42
C LEU A 128 -14.86 -16.90 -5.65
N GLY A 129 -15.39 -16.95 -6.87
CA GLY A 129 -16.80 -16.70 -7.15
C GLY A 129 -17.23 -15.28 -6.77
N GLU A 130 -18.32 -15.13 -6.02
CA GLU A 130 -18.85 -13.83 -5.59
C GLU A 130 -17.85 -13.01 -4.76
N GLU A 131 -16.91 -13.68 -4.09
CA GLU A 131 -15.87 -12.97 -3.37
C GLU A 131 -14.92 -12.23 -4.32
N PHE A 132 -14.58 -12.85 -5.45
CA PHE A 132 -13.75 -12.19 -6.46
C PHE A 132 -14.39 -10.88 -6.92
N ASP A 133 -15.70 -10.92 -7.20
CA ASP A 133 -16.47 -9.72 -7.60
C ASP A 133 -16.38 -8.65 -6.52
N LYS A 134 -16.67 -9.00 -5.24
CA LYS A 134 -16.58 -8.06 -4.12
C LYS A 134 -15.20 -7.43 -3.99
N ILE A 135 -14.14 -8.21 -4.15
CA ILE A 135 -12.76 -7.70 -4.04
C ILE A 135 -12.50 -6.68 -5.15
N VAL A 136 -12.85 -7.00 -6.40
CA VAL A 136 -12.50 -6.17 -7.55
C VAL A 136 -13.44 -4.98 -7.76
N THR A 137 -14.64 -4.98 -7.18
CA THR A 137 -15.62 -3.88 -7.32
C THR A 137 -15.87 -3.07 -6.04
N ALA A 138 -15.29 -3.44 -4.90
CA ALA A 138 -15.46 -2.67 -3.66
C ALA A 138 -15.03 -1.21 -3.87
N GLU A 139 -15.88 -0.25 -3.49
CA GLU A 139 -15.61 1.18 -3.67
C GLU A 139 -14.42 1.65 -2.82
N ASN A 140 -14.45 1.33 -1.52
CA ASN A 140 -13.40 1.71 -0.56
C ASN A 140 -12.49 0.53 -0.23
N THR A 141 -11.21 0.62 -0.63
CA THR A 141 -10.22 -0.44 -0.38
C THR A 141 -10.08 -0.73 1.12
N LYS A 142 -10.13 0.29 1.98
CA LYS A 142 -9.86 0.15 3.41
C LYS A 142 -11.02 -0.42 4.20
N GLU A 143 -12.25 -0.21 3.75
CA GLU A 143 -13.43 -0.87 4.31
C GLU A 143 -13.38 -2.36 4.01
N TYR A 144 -13.06 -2.73 2.76
CA TYR A 144 -12.83 -4.12 2.38
C TYR A 144 -11.72 -4.80 3.18
N LEU A 145 -10.64 -4.09 3.53
CA LEU A 145 -9.53 -4.68 4.30
C LEU A 145 -9.97 -5.23 5.67
N GLU A 146 -10.97 -4.63 6.33
CA GLU A 146 -11.48 -5.16 7.59
C GLU A 146 -12.08 -6.57 7.42
N ASP A 147 -12.99 -6.73 6.46
CA ASP A 147 -13.63 -8.00 6.14
C ASP A 147 -12.60 -9.02 5.66
N PHE A 148 -11.65 -8.57 4.84
CA PHE A 148 -10.55 -9.41 4.37
C PHE A 148 -9.74 -9.96 5.54
N TYR A 149 -9.31 -9.13 6.49
CA TYR A 149 -8.50 -9.61 7.63
C TYR A 149 -9.31 -10.55 8.51
N ALA A 150 -10.60 -10.28 8.73
CA ALA A 150 -11.46 -11.15 9.52
C ALA A 150 -11.64 -12.54 8.86
N LYS A 151 -11.74 -12.60 7.53
CA LYS A 151 -12.03 -13.83 6.78
C LYS A 151 -10.78 -14.60 6.38
N TYR A 152 -9.72 -13.90 5.99
CA TYR A 152 -8.47 -14.43 5.44
C TYR A 152 -7.28 -14.21 6.37
N ALA A 153 -7.53 -14.17 7.68
CA ALA A 153 -6.46 -14.20 8.67
C ALA A 153 -5.52 -15.40 8.40
N PRO A 154 -4.22 -15.28 8.67
CA PRO A 154 -3.27 -16.35 8.40
C PRO A 154 -3.64 -17.61 9.16
N ARG A 155 -3.49 -18.77 8.50
CA ARG A 155 -3.66 -20.07 9.17
C ARG A 155 -2.58 -20.29 10.24
N ASP A 156 -1.42 -19.65 10.08
CA ASP A 156 -0.36 -19.66 11.07
C ASP A 156 -0.77 -18.85 12.31
N ARG A 157 -0.79 -19.50 13.47
CA ARG A 157 -1.21 -18.88 14.73
C ARG A 157 -0.34 -17.70 15.13
N TYR A 158 0.94 -17.72 14.75
CA TYR A 158 1.86 -16.67 15.12
C TYR A 158 1.63 -15.40 14.29
N ALA A 159 1.37 -15.51 12.99
CA ALA A 159 0.97 -14.37 12.17
C ALA A 159 -0.47 -13.90 12.47
N ALA A 160 -1.39 -14.82 12.79
CA ALA A 160 -2.79 -14.50 13.11
C ALA A 160 -2.97 -13.56 14.30
N ARG A 161 -2.00 -13.51 15.23
CA ARG A 161 -2.08 -12.62 16.39
C ARG A 161 -2.05 -11.13 16.04
N TYR A 162 -1.60 -10.77 14.83
CA TYR A 162 -1.59 -9.38 14.36
C TYR A 162 -2.89 -8.97 13.67
N THR A 163 -3.85 -9.87 13.47
CA THR A 163 -5.09 -9.59 12.71
C THR A 163 -5.84 -8.38 13.28
N ASP A 164 -6.03 -8.34 14.60
CA ASP A 164 -6.74 -7.23 15.26
C ASP A 164 -6.00 -5.90 15.13
N LEU A 165 -4.66 -5.90 15.16
CA LEU A 165 -3.84 -4.73 14.90
C LEU A 165 -4.08 -4.17 13.49
N TYR A 166 -4.16 -5.04 12.49
CA TYR A 166 -4.41 -4.64 11.10
C TYR A 166 -5.85 -4.15 10.88
N ILE A 167 -6.84 -4.74 11.55
CA ILE A 167 -8.23 -4.24 11.54
C ILE A 167 -8.29 -2.85 12.19
N ALA A 168 -7.68 -2.68 13.37
CA ALA A 168 -7.61 -1.39 14.05
C ALA A 168 -6.92 -0.33 13.19
N SER A 169 -5.82 -0.70 12.51
CA SER A 169 -5.10 0.18 11.61
C SER A 169 -5.92 0.54 10.37
N ALA A 170 -6.61 -0.41 9.74
CA ALA A 170 -7.49 -0.15 8.59
C ALA A 170 -8.58 0.89 8.93
N ARG A 171 -9.17 0.79 10.13
CA ARG A 171 -10.15 1.75 10.65
C ARG A 171 -9.58 3.16 10.85
N LEU A 172 -8.37 3.25 11.40
CA LEU A 172 -7.66 4.52 11.53
C LEU A 172 -7.34 5.10 10.15
N GLN A 173 -6.86 4.27 9.22
CA GLN A 173 -6.57 4.65 7.83
C GLN A 173 -7.81 5.22 7.12
N GLN A 174 -8.99 4.62 7.29
CA GLN A 174 -10.23 5.20 6.76
C GLN A 174 -10.51 6.62 7.27
N THR A 175 -10.21 6.89 8.55
CA THR A 175 -10.38 8.23 9.14
C THR A 175 -9.36 9.21 8.57
N LEU A 176 -8.11 8.78 8.44
CA LEU A 176 -7.02 9.55 7.85
C LEU A 176 -7.28 9.86 6.36
N ASP A 177 -7.76 8.89 5.60
CA ASP A 177 -8.06 9.06 4.17
C ASP A 177 -9.19 10.08 3.97
N LYS A 178 -10.20 10.12 4.86
CA LYS A 178 -11.23 11.16 4.83
C LYS A 178 -10.64 12.55 5.08
N ILE A 179 -9.79 12.73 6.09
CA ILE A 179 -9.12 14.02 6.36
C ILE A 179 -8.24 14.46 5.18
N LYS A 180 -7.68 13.51 4.43
CA LYS A 180 -6.76 13.79 3.32
C LYS A 180 -7.46 14.03 1.98
N ASP A 181 -8.55 13.31 1.71
CA ASP A 181 -9.15 13.21 0.37
C ASP A 181 -10.57 13.79 0.30
N ASP A 182 -11.23 14.11 1.42
CA ASP A 182 -12.56 14.75 1.47
C ASP A 182 -12.42 16.27 1.65
N GLU A 183 -12.73 17.07 0.63
CA GLU A 183 -12.64 18.53 0.68
C GLU A 183 -13.53 19.16 1.77
N SER A 184 -14.54 18.44 2.26
CA SER A 184 -15.46 18.90 3.31
C SER A 184 -15.04 18.50 4.73
N TRP A 185 -13.88 17.84 4.91
CA TRP A 185 -13.47 17.33 6.22
C TRP A 185 -13.39 18.43 7.29
N HIS A 186 -12.99 19.65 6.90
CA HIS A 186 -12.82 20.79 7.80
C HIS A 186 -14.16 21.29 8.36
N GLU A 187 -15.26 21.16 7.62
CA GLU A 187 -16.60 21.52 8.12
C GLU A 187 -17.04 20.64 9.31
N ASP A 188 -16.45 19.46 9.45
CA ASP A 188 -16.69 18.50 10.52
C ASP A 188 -15.40 18.18 11.32
N SER A 189 -14.47 19.15 11.41
CA SER A 189 -13.15 18.97 12.05
C SER A 189 -13.25 18.52 13.51
N THR A 190 -14.25 18.99 14.26
CA THR A 190 -14.47 18.59 15.66
C THR A 190 -14.78 17.09 15.75
N HIS A 191 -15.57 16.55 14.81
CA HIS A 191 -15.84 15.11 14.75
C HIS A 191 -14.56 14.33 14.48
N TYR A 192 -13.75 14.77 13.51
CA TYR A 192 -12.49 14.11 13.17
C TYR A 192 -11.46 14.15 14.30
N TYR A 193 -11.39 15.23 15.08
CA TYR A 193 -10.56 15.29 16.29
C TYR A 193 -10.88 14.13 17.24
N TYR A 194 -12.16 13.97 17.63
CA TYR A 194 -12.57 12.90 18.54
C TYR A 194 -12.47 11.51 17.92
N GLU A 195 -12.75 11.39 16.62
CA GLU A 195 -12.65 10.11 15.91
C GLU A 195 -11.19 9.66 15.82
N LEU A 196 -10.22 10.55 15.59
CA LEU A 196 -8.80 10.22 15.64
C LEU A 196 -8.38 9.69 17.01
N GLU A 197 -8.73 10.37 18.11
CA GLU A 197 -8.41 9.89 19.47
C GLU A 197 -8.98 8.48 19.72
N LYS A 198 -10.23 8.27 19.30
CA LYS A 198 -10.93 6.99 19.40
C LYS A 198 -10.30 5.90 18.53
N ARG A 199 -9.76 6.23 17.35
CA ARG A 199 -9.20 5.26 16.39
C ARG A 199 -7.73 4.94 16.63
N PHE A 200 -6.94 5.88 17.15
CA PHE A 200 -5.55 5.61 17.57
C PHE A 200 -5.48 4.68 18.77
N THR A 201 -6.39 4.83 19.73
CA THR A 201 -6.38 4.05 20.98
C THR A 201 -6.36 2.54 20.75
N PRO A 202 -7.24 1.94 19.93
CA PRO A 202 -7.15 0.53 19.56
C PRO A 202 -5.80 0.13 18.96
N VAL A 203 -5.25 0.92 18.02
CA VAL A 203 -3.97 0.60 17.38
C VAL A 203 -2.84 0.54 18.40
N ILE A 204 -2.74 1.54 19.27
CA ILE A 204 -1.72 1.59 20.33
C ILE A 204 -1.88 0.43 21.31
N ASN A 205 -3.13 0.10 21.68
CA ASN A 205 -3.41 -1.01 22.57
C ASN A 205 -3.04 -2.36 21.95
N GLU A 206 -3.33 -2.56 20.67
CA GLU A 206 -2.92 -3.79 19.97
C GLU A 206 -1.40 -3.89 19.88
N VAL A 207 -0.70 -2.81 19.49
CA VAL A 207 0.78 -2.80 19.49
C VAL A 207 1.35 -3.16 20.86
N ALA A 208 0.79 -2.62 21.94
CA ALA A 208 1.25 -2.88 23.30
C ALA A 208 1.07 -4.34 23.76
N LYS A 209 0.25 -5.16 23.08
CA LYS A 209 0.12 -6.60 23.37
C LYS A 209 1.29 -7.43 22.82
N HIS A 210 2.13 -6.83 21.99
CA HIS A 210 3.21 -7.50 21.27
C HIS A 210 4.56 -6.94 21.72
N GLU A 211 5.28 -7.70 22.58
CA GLU A 211 6.58 -7.28 23.12
C GLU A 211 7.57 -6.91 22.00
N GLU A 212 7.57 -7.64 20.89
CA GLU A 212 8.43 -7.34 19.76
C GLU A 212 8.13 -6.02 19.04
N LEU A 213 6.97 -5.40 19.28
CA LEU A 213 6.58 -4.12 18.70
C LEU A 213 6.78 -2.95 19.69
N GLU A 214 7.37 -3.19 20.87
CA GLU A 214 7.55 -2.18 21.93
C GLU A 214 8.14 -0.87 21.39
N HIS A 215 9.19 -0.96 20.57
CA HIS A 215 9.88 0.19 19.96
C HIS A 215 9.01 1.07 19.06
N THR A 216 7.86 0.58 18.62
CA THR A 216 6.94 1.31 17.73
C THR A 216 5.88 2.11 18.52
N THR A 217 5.74 1.83 19.82
CA THR A 217 4.71 2.43 20.68
C THR A 217 4.92 3.94 20.87
N GLU A 218 6.15 4.34 21.15
CA GLU A 218 6.51 5.76 21.32
C GLU A 218 6.29 6.57 20.01
N PRO A 219 6.82 6.15 18.84
CA PRO A 219 6.53 6.83 17.57
C PRO A 219 5.04 7.00 17.29
N LEU A 220 4.23 5.96 17.54
CA LEU A 220 2.78 6.02 17.36
C LEU A 220 2.11 7.05 18.27
N ARG A 221 2.48 7.08 19.56
CA ARG A 221 1.93 8.03 20.53
C ARG A 221 2.35 9.47 20.24
N GLU A 222 3.61 9.69 19.87
CA GLU A 222 4.10 11.01 19.51
C GLU A 222 3.46 11.52 18.22
N TYR A 223 3.29 10.65 17.22
CA TYR A 223 2.56 11.00 16.01
C TYR A 223 1.09 11.32 16.31
N GLN A 224 0.41 10.50 17.12
CA GLN A 224 -0.97 10.79 17.55
C GLN A 224 -1.08 12.18 18.16
N LYS A 225 -0.19 12.54 19.10
CA LYS A 225 -0.19 13.86 19.74
C LYS A 225 -0.01 14.98 18.72
N VAL A 226 0.97 14.85 17.83
CA VAL A 226 1.27 15.86 16.81
C VAL A 226 0.08 16.03 15.86
N LEU A 227 -0.45 14.94 15.30
CA LEU A 227 -1.57 15.01 14.37
C LEU A 227 -2.84 15.54 15.04
N THR A 228 -3.16 15.08 16.24
CA THR A 228 -4.34 15.53 16.98
C THR A 228 -4.25 17.02 17.32
N SER A 229 -3.05 17.53 17.63
CA SER A 229 -2.80 18.98 17.78
C SER A 229 -3.08 19.75 16.49
N VAL A 230 -2.51 19.30 15.37
CA VAL A 230 -2.70 19.92 14.05
C VAL A 230 -4.19 19.98 13.67
N ILE A 231 -4.95 18.92 13.93
CA ILE A 231 -6.39 18.89 13.65
C ILE A 231 -7.18 19.78 14.62
N ALA A 232 -6.81 19.82 15.91
CA ALA A 232 -7.45 20.71 16.88
C ALA A 232 -7.24 22.20 16.55
N GLU A 233 -6.09 22.55 15.97
CA GLU A 233 -5.83 23.91 15.51
C GLU A 233 -6.61 24.27 14.26
N ALA A 234 -6.66 23.34 13.30
CA ALA A 234 -7.49 23.50 12.11
C ALA A 234 -8.97 23.68 12.50
N ASP A 235 -9.45 22.94 13.51
CA ASP A 235 -10.82 23.06 14.05
C ASP A 235 -11.12 24.44 14.67
N ALA A 236 -10.11 25.12 15.22
CA ALA A 236 -10.26 26.46 15.76
C ALA A 236 -10.31 27.56 14.67
N MET A 237 -10.00 27.22 13.42
CA MET A 237 -10.01 28.13 12.28
C MET A 237 -11.34 28.05 11.52
N GLU A 238 -11.86 29.20 11.09
CA GLU A 238 -13.12 29.26 10.32
C GLU A 238 -12.96 28.69 8.90
N GLU A 239 -11.81 28.93 8.26
CA GLU A 239 -11.47 28.41 6.93
C GLU A 239 -9.98 28.08 6.88
N LEU A 240 -9.63 27.05 6.09
CA LEU A 240 -8.24 26.69 5.80
C LEU A 240 -7.81 27.27 4.45
N SER A 241 -6.62 27.85 4.42
CA SER A 241 -5.93 28.14 3.15
C SER A 241 -5.49 26.84 2.47
N SER A 242 -5.34 26.88 1.14
CA SER A 242 -4.82 25.72 0.38
C SER A 242 -3.44 25.25 0.86
N GLY A 243 -2.63 26.15 1.43
CA GLY A 243 -1.33 25.80 2.02
C GLY A 243 -1.46 24.99 3.31
N GLN A 244 -2.41 25.34 4.16
CA GLN A 244 -2.72 24.63 5.40
C GLN A 244 -3.33 23.25 5.12
N ASP A 245 -4.29 23.18 4.20
CA ASP A 245 -4.89 21.91 3.79
C ASP A 245 -3.84 20.96 3.19
N ALA A 246 -2.98 21.47 2.30
CA ALA A 246 -1.85 20.70 1.76
C ALA A 246 -0.85 20.25 2.85
N PHE A 247 -0.63 21.06 3.88
CA PHE A 247 0.20 20.68 5.02
C PHE A 247 -0.44 19.54 5.83
N ILE A 248 -1.72 19.63 6.15
CA ILE A 248 -2.48 18.61 6.89
C ILE A 248 -2.51 17.30 6.11
N SER A 249 -2.82 17.35 4.81
CA SER A 249 -2.72 16.22 3.90
C SER A 249 -1.34 15.56 3.92
N ASN A 250 -0.25 16.34 3.96
CA ASN A 250 1.11 15.81 4.07
C ASN A 250 1.39 15.20 5.45
N ALA A 251 0.91 15.82 6.54
CA ALA A 251 1.04 15.26 7.89
C ALA A 251 0.33 13.91 8.00
N VAL A 252 -0.85 13.77 7.39
CA VAL A 252 -1.57 12.49 7.28
C VAL A 252 -0.79 11.46 6.46
N ARG A 253 -0.22 11.85 5.31
CA ARG A 253 0.61 10.94 4.49
C ARG A 253 1.79 10.34 5.25
N LYS A 254 2.36 11.08 6.23
CA LYS A 254 3.48 10.61 7.06
C LYS A 254 3.11 9.44 7.98
N PHE A 255 1.83 9.25 8.30
CA PHE A 255 1.38 8.01 8.94
C PHE A 255 1.79 6.79 8.10
N TYR A 256 1.46 6.81 6.81
CA TYR A 256 1.68 5.68 5.90
C TYR A 256 3.15 5.47 5.50
N SER A 257 3.91 6.56 5.35
CA SER A 257 5.30 6.49 4.87
C SER A 257 6.31 6.19 5.98
N THR A 258 5.96 6.47 7.23
CA THR A 258 6.94 6.48 8.32
C THR A 258 6.44 5.69 9.53
N ILE A 259 5.32 6.12 10.14
CA ILE A 259 4.89 5.57 11.44
C ILE A 259 4.33 4.16 11.29
N TRP A 260 3.36 3.98 10.41
CA TRP A 260 2.81 2.67 10.09
C TRP A 260 3.78 1.81 9.28
N ASP A 261 4.64 2.43 8.46
CA ASP A 261 5.74 1.72 7.78
C ASP A 261 6.61 0.99 8.81
N PHE A 262 7.07 1.68 9.85
CA PHE A 262 7.88 1.05 10.91
C PHE A 262 7.16 -0.13 11.59
N VAL A 263 5.90 0.05 11.99
CA VAL A 263 5.09 -1.04 12.59
C VAL A 263 4.97 -2.22 11.63
N ALA A 264 4.66 -1.95 10.37
CA ALA A 264 4.49 -2.97 9.35
C ALA A 264 5.79 -3.72 9.04
N GLN A 265 6.94 -3.03 9.02
CA GLN A 265 8.25 -3.68 8.83
C GLN A 265 8.58 -4.62 10.00
N GLU A 266 8.32 -4.19 11.24
CA GLU A 266 8.51 -5.03 12.43
C GLU A 266 7.62 -6.28 12.39
N VAL A 267 6.35 -6.13 11.98
CA VAL A 267 5.47 -7.29 11.78
C VAL A 267 5.95 -8.17 10.62
N SER A 268 6.44 -7.58 9.52
CA SER A 268 6.91 -8.37 8.37
C SER A 268 8.07 -9.28 8.77
N LEU A 269 9.07 -8.78 9.51
CA LEU A 269 10.19 -9.59 10.03
C LEU A 269 9.76 -10.84 10.83
N LYS A 270 8.59 -10.77 11.44
CA LYS A 270 8.02 -11.84 12.27
C LYS A 270 7.16 -12.79 11.47
N THR A 271 6.57 -12.34 10.38
CA THR A 271 5.52 -13.07 9.65
C THR A 271 5.95 -13.56 8.27
N MET A 272 7.08 -13.08 7.75
CA MET A 272 7.71 -13.56 6.53
C MET A 272 7.85 -15.10 6.53
N ARG A 273 7.36 -15.71 5.46
CA ARG A 273 7.43 -17.16 5.21
C ARG A 273 7.46 -17.44 3.71
N GLY A 274 8.02 -18.59 3.35
CA GLY A 274 8.22 -19.03 1.97
C GLY A 274 9.67 -19.35 1.67
N ASP A 275 9.95 -19.74 0.44
CA ASP A 275 11.26 -20.28 0.04
C ASP A 275 12.33 -19.20 -0.14
N ASN A 276 11.95 -17.93 -0.32
CA ASN A 276 12.84 -16.80 -0.62
C ASN A 276 12.97 -15.79 0.55
N VAL A 277 12.58 -16.18 1.77
CA VAL A 277 12.66 -15.30 2.96
C VAL A 277 14.08 -14.83 3.25
N ASP A 278 15.07 -15.69 3.06
CA ASP A 278 16.48 -15.38 3.37
C ASP A 278 17.06 -14.26 2.50
N SER A 279 16.55 -14.08 1.27
CA SER A 279 16.93 -12.96 0.41
C SER A 279 16.30 -11.63 0.82
N LEU A 280 15.10 -11.66 1.41
CA LEU A 280 14.29 -10.46 1.66
C LEU A 280 14.55 -9.87 3.05
N ARG A 281 14.70 -10.76 4.04
CA ARG A 281 14.92 -10.41 5.45
C ARG A 281 16.02 -9.36 5.66
N PRO A 282 17.21 -9.41 5.02
CA PRO A 282 18.26 -8.42 5.24
C PRO A 282 17.86 -6.98 4.90
N SER A 283 17.06 -6.80 3.84
CA SER A 283 16.57 -5.47 3.41
C SER A 283 15.61 -4.87 4.44
N VAL A 284 14.67 -5.69 4.92
CA VAL A 284 13.72 -5.27 5.94
C VAL A 284 14.40 -5.03 7.28
N GLU A 285 15.36 -5.87 7.67
CA GLU A 285 16.17 -5.67 8.89
C GLU A 285 16.96 -4.35 8.85
N ALA A 286 17.52 -3.98 7.69
CA ALA A 286 18.22 -2.71 7.52
C ALA A 286 17.28 -1.51 7.67
N THR A 287 16.07 -1.59 7.11
CA THR A 287 15.02 -0.56 7.26
C THR A 287 14.58 -0.42 8.71
N VAL A 288 14.25 -1.53 9.38
CA VAL A 288 13.87 -1.55 10.80
C VAL A 288 14.98 -0.99 11.69
N LYS A 289 16.24 -1.32 11.41
CA LYS A 289 17.38 -0.77 12.16
C LYS A 289 17.46 0.75 12.06
N THR A 290 17.15 1.30 10.89
CA THR A 290 17.11 2.76 10.67
C THR A 290 16.02 3.41 11.52
N TYR A 291 14.82 2.84 11.55
CA TYR A 291 13.74 3.32 12.40
C TYR A 291 14.05 3.22 13.89
N ARG A 292 14.58 2.08 14.35
CA ARG A 292 15.03 1.90 15.74
C ARG A 292 16.14 2.88 16.12
N GLY A 293 16.92 3.34 15.14
CA GLY A 293 17.93 4.39 15.30
C GLY A 293 17.38 5.81 15.43
N GLY A 294 16.05 6.00 15.32
CA GLY A 294 15.39 7.28 15.55
C GLY A 294 15.03 8.06 14.28
N SER A 295 15.09 7.48 13.08
CA SER A 295 14.77 8.21 11.84
C SER A 295 13.35 8.75 11.74
N TRP A 296 12.43 8.27 12.58
CA TRP A 296 11.06 8.78 12.68
C TRP A 296 10.99 10.12 13.44
N VAL A 297 12.00 10.44 14.27
CA VAL A 297 12.03 11.69 15.07
C VAL A 297 12.16 12.89 14.14
N ASP A 298 13.11 12.85 13.20
CA ASP A 298 13.32 13.91 12.21
C ASP A 298 12.05 14.20 11.39
N GLU A 299 11.27 13.15 11.10
CA GLU A 299 9.99 13.26 10.39
C GLU A 299 8.90 13.91 11.23
N LEU A 300 8.83 13.61 12.53
CA LEU A 300 7.88 14.28 13.43
C LEU A 300 8.28 15.74 13.69
N ASP A 301 9.58 16.02 13.83
CA ASP A 301 10.10 17.37 14.01
C ASP A 301 9.86 18.21 12.76
N SER A 302 9.98 17.64 11.56
CA SER A 302 9.57 18.28 10.30
C SER A 302 8.09 18.68 10.29
N ILE A 303 7.18 17.87 10.85
CA ILE A 303 5.76 18.24 10.97
C ILE A 303 5.60 19.38 11.98
N ARG A 304 6.28 19.32 13.13
CA ARG A 304 6.24 20.35 14.18
C ARG A 304 6.76 21.70 13.69
N ASP A 305 7.88 21.72 12.98
CA ASP A 305 8.48 22.95 12.46
C ASP A 305 7.60 23.57 11.36
N ARG A 306 7.07 22.73 10.46
CA ARG A 306 6.20 23.20 9.38
C ARG A 306 4.82 23.64 9.85
N ARG A 307 4.32 23.07 10.95
CA ARG A 307 3.12 23.55 11.64
C ARG A 307 3.31 25.02 12.06
N GLY A 308 4.45 25.33 12.67
CA GLY A 308 4.83 26.70 13.00
C GLY A 308 4.82 27.63 11.78
N ASN A 309 5.35 27.18 10.64
CA ASN A 309 5.43 27.98 9.41
C ASN A 309 4.13 28.05 8.59
N SER A 310 3.14 27.20 8.89
CA SER A 310 1.83 27.21 8.22
C SER A 310 0.78 27.98 9.02
N ASP A 311 1.23 28.77 10.01
CA ASP A 311 0.41 29.53 10.96
C ASP A 311 -0.66 28.67 11.67
N LEU A 312 -0.37 27.39 11.87
CA LEU A 312 -1.21 26.49 12.67
C LEU A 312 -0.83 26.54 14.16
N ASP A 313 0.34 27.11 14.51
CA ASP A 313 0.78 27.24 15.90
C ASP A 313 0.03 28.37 16.65
N PRO A 314 -0.77 28.07 17.69
CA PRO A 314 -1.57 29.05 18.41
C PRO A 314 -0.76 30.00 19.29
N ASP A 315 0.49 29.64 19.62
CA ASP A 315 1.40 30.46 20.45
C ASP A 315 2.27 31.41 19.60
N ARG A 316 2.19 31.33 18.26
CA ARG A 316 2.89 32.23 17.35
C ARG A 316 2.08 33.51 17.20
N GLU A 317 2.66 34.66 17.59
CA GLU A 317 2.06 35.96 17.29
C GLU A 317 1.78 36.05 15.78
N PRO A 318 0.60 36.53 15.35
CA PRO A 318 0.26 36.63 13.94
C PRO A 318 1.34 37.44 13.23
N SER A 319 2.04 36.79 12.31
CA SER A 319 3.07 37.46 11.52
C SER A 319 2.37 38.56 10.73
N GLU A 320 2.71 39.83 10.97
CA GLU A 320 2.19 40.93 10.16
C GLU A 320 2.41 40.60 8.67
N PRO A 321 1.46 40.94 7.78
CA PRO A 321 1.62 40.70 6.36
C PRO A 321 2.89 41.41 5.91
N GLN A 322 3.92 40.64 5.57
CA GLN A 322 5.17 41.17 5.03
C GLN A 322 4.84 41.80 3.68
N GLY A 323 4.55 43.09 3.71
CA GLY A 323 4.54 43.94 2.54
C GLY A 323 5.91 43.90 1.91
N ASN A 324 5.95 43.52 0.63
CA ASN A 324 7.12 43.66 -0.21
C ASN A 324 7.67 45.08 -0.14
N SER A 325 8.91 45.23 0.35
CA SER A 325 9.80 46.30 -0.12
C SER A 325 11.27 45.90 0.04
N GLU A 326 11.90 45.69 -1.12
CA GLU A 326 13.31 45.96 -1.43
C GLU A 326 14.37 44.86 -1.16
N THR A 327 14.42 43.94 -2.12
CA THR A 327 15.60 43.59 -2.96
C THR A 327 17.00 43.57 -2.32
N GLU A 328 17.51 42.38 -2.03
CA GLU A 328 18.91 42.03 -2.31
C GLU A 328 18.97 40.67 -3.02
N GLU A 329 19.58 40.70 -4.19
CA GLU A 329 19.78 39.59 -5.11
C GLU A 329 20.60 38.46 -4.47
N GLN A 330 20.03 37.25 -4.43
CA GLN A 330 20.81 36.02 -4.52
C GLN A 330 20.42 35.29 -5.81
N SER A 331 21.07 35.73 -6.89
CA SER A 331 21.50 34.96 -8.06
C SER A 331 21.00 33.50 -8.09
N ILE A 332 19.92 33.27 -8.83
CA ILE A 332 19.62 31.97 -9.40
C ILE A 332 20.68 31.70 -10.46
N ASP A 333 21.41 30.60 -10.32
CA ASP A 333 22.42 30.15 -11.28
C ASP A 333 21.76 29.91 -12.65
N GLU A 334 21.94 30.85 -13.58
CA GLU A 334 21.44 30.78 -14.97
C GLU A 334 21.99 29.55 -15.73
N SER A 335 23.01 28.85 -15.21
CA SER A 335 23.46 27.59 -15.79
C SER A 335 22.49 26.43 -15.55
N LEU A 336 21.76 26.43 -14.42
CA LEU A 336 20.76 25.41 -14.08
C LEU A 336 19.44 25.64 -14.83
N LEU A 337 19.03 26.89 -15.02
CA LEU A 337 17.84 27.22 -15.82
C LEU A 337 18.04 26.98 -17.32
N ASN A 338 19.25 27.21 -17.85
CA ASN A 338 19.56 26.91 -19.25
C ASN A 338 19.77 25.41 -19.51
N ALA A 339 20.16 24.61 -18.50
CA ALA A 339 20.26 23.15 -18.63
C ALA A 339 18.88 22.48 -18.70
N VAL A 340 17.91 22.96 -17.91
CA VAL A 340 16.53 22.43 -17.94
C VAL A 340 15.81 22.86 -19.22
N SER A 341 16.06 24.07 -19.71
CA SER A 341 15.43 24.57 -20.95
C SER A 341 16.02 23.94 -22.23
N ARG A 342 17.33 23.62 -22.29
CA ARG A 342 17.91 22.88 -23.43
C ARG A 342 17.47 21.42 -23.50
N THR A 343 17.29 20.75 -22.36
CA THR A 343 16.84 19.35 -22.32
C THR A 343 15.37 19.22 -22.73
N GLY A 344 14.54 20.21 -22.39
CA GLY A 344 13.14 20.27 -22.83
C GLY A 344 12.96 20.58 -24.32
N VAL A 345 13.81 21.44 -24.92
CA VAL A 345 13.71 21.80 -26.34
C VAL A 345 14.29 20.72 -27.27
N GLU A 346 15.27 19.93 -26.83
CA GLU A 346 15.78 18.79 -27.61
C GLU A 346 14.85 17.56 -27.57
N ALA A 347 14.09 17.36 -26.48
CA ALA A 347 13.09 16.31 -26.41
C ALA A 347 11.89 16.57 -27.35
N ILE A 348 11.48 17.83 -27.51
CA ILE A 348 10.38 18.21 -28.39
C ILE A 348 10.82 18.18 -29.87
N LYS A 349 12.06 18.58 -30.20
CA LYS A 349 12.57 18.48 -31.58
C LYS A 349 12.85 17.05 -32.06
N ARG A 350 13.08 16.07 -31.17
CA ARG A 350 13.16 14.65 -31.56
C ARG A 350 11.78 14.03 -31.79
N ALA A 351 10.76 14.43 -31.03
CA ALA A 351 9.40 13.93 -31.21
C ALA A 351 8.69 14.47 -32.47
N GLU A 352 9.06 15.67 -32.94
CA GLU A 352 8.50 16.25 -34.17
C GLU A 352 9.30 15.91 -35.44
N GLY A 353 10.44 15.22 -35.32
CA GLY A 353 11.32 14.87 -36.46
C GLY A 353 11.11 13.48 -37.06
N GLU A 354 10.37 12.57 -36.39
CA GLU A 354 10.12 11.20 -36.89
C GLU A 354 8.74 11.03 -37.57
N VAL A 355 7.94 12.11 -37.65
CA VAL A 355 6.68 12.14 -38.41
C VAL A 355 6.86 12.95 -39.70
N THR A 356 7.90 12.66 -40.49
CA THR A 356 7.91 12.89 -41.94
C THR A 356 9.14 12.24 -42.57
N GLN A 357 8.99 11.00 -43.04
CA GLN A 357 9.48 10.54 -44.34
C GLN A 357 8.99 9.11 -44.62
N GLU A 358 8.79 8.86 -45.91
CA GLU A 358 8.14 7.72 -46.58
C GLU A 358 8.58 6.32 -46.15
#